data_AF-A0AAF0DYJ1-F1
#
_entry.id   AF-A0AAF0DYJ1-F1
#
_cell.length_a   1.000
_cell.length_b   1.000
_cell.length_c   1.000
_cell.angle_alpha   90.00
_cell.angle_beta   90.00
_cell.angle_gamma   90.00
#
_symmetry.space_group_name_H-M   'P 1'
#
loop_
_entity.id
_entity.type
_entity.pdbx_description
1 polymer ?
#
loop_
_entity_poly.entity_id
_entity_poly.type
_entity_poly.pdbx_seq_one_letter_code
_entity_poly.pdbx_strand_id
1 'polypeptide(L)'
;MEPSFTTSTSKRAAANDKLPLPYLSRPLGVSARPTSETKTWLERHPEWFDREVRLEKRRQIVKEATRGYFHDFHEMRSHGGKTWRSPNTMIRHDKALFFPDVTGTCLADRSKKHTADMLFGKVSVVAMLTSKVSEEHTRSFYQATLDRFGENPNFQLVQINLQENKLKAYLITLFISSLRAQIPEKLHATYLLSQQSMNDVRYDLGLDNKHVGYTYLVGPDGKIRWAGSAFAEPDESRALIACTAVLLDRLAGGRPNTT
;
A
#
# COMPACT_ATOMS: atom_id res chain seq x y z
N MET A 1 -11.35 36.69 -24.47
CA MET A 1 -11.84 36.51 -23.10
C MET A 1 -11.73 35.03 -22.79
N GLU A 2 -10.63 34.58 -22.17
CA GLU A 2 -10.44 33.15 -21.87
C GLU A 2 -11.37 32.75 -20.71
N PRO A 3 -12.06 31.59 -20.78
CA PRO A 3 -12.89 31.15 -19.67
C PRO A 3 -12.00 30.75 -18.48
N SER A 4 -12.28 31.30 -17.30
CA SER A 4 -11.60 30.95 -16.05
C SER A 4 -12.02 29.55 -15.57
N PHE A 5 -11.42 28.51 -16.14
CA PHE A 5 -11.61 27.11 -15.71
C PHE A 5 -11.02 26.83 -14.31
N THR A 6 -10.08 27.64 -13.85
CA THR A 6 -9.36 27.46 -12.57
C THR A 6 -10.17 27.89 -11.35
N THR A 7 -11.00 28.93 -11.44
CA THR A 7 -11.81 29.40 -10.29
C THR A 7 -13.02 28.50 -10.00
N SER A 8 -13.60 27.87 -11.03
CA SER A 8 -14.74 26.97 -10.88
C SER A 8 -14.35 25.64 -10.21
N THR A 9 -13.15 25.14 -10.53
CA THR A 9 -12.64 23.86 -10.03
C THR A 9 -12.20 23.92 -8.56
N SER A 10 -11.66 25.05 -8.08
CA SER A 10 -11.31 25.24 -6.66
C SER A 10 -12.54 25.32 -5.75
N LYS A 11 -13.61 26.01 -6.19
CA LYS A 11 -14.88 26.07 -5.46
C LYS A 11 -15.54 24.68 -5.30
N ARG A 12 -15.45 23.83 -6.33
CA ARG A 12 -16.00 22.47 -6.29
C ARG A 12 -15.20 21.54 -5.36
N ALA A 13 -13.86 21.64 -5.37
CA ALA A 13 -13.02 20.90 -4.44
C ALA A 13 -13.31 21.28 -2.97
N ALA A 14 -13.39 22.58 -2.67
CA ALA A 14 -13.73 23.08 -1.33
C ALA A 14 -15.15 22.69 -0.88
N ALA A 15 -16.09 22.48 -1.80
CA ALA A 15 -17.42 21.95 -1.49
C ALA A 15 -17.37 20.45 -1.17
N ASN A 16 -16.59 19.67 -1.93
CA ASN A 16 -16.40 18.24 -1.69
C ASN A 16 -15.68 17.95 -0.37
N ASP A 17 -14.76 18.83 0.07
CA ASP A 17 -14.08 18.73 1.36
C ASP A 17 -15.04 18.75 2.56
N LYS A 18 -16.21 19.35 2.38
CA LYS A 18 -17.25 19.41 3.40
C LYS A 18 -18.04 18.11 3.52
N LEU A 19 -17.99 17.24 2.50
CA LEU A 19 -18.70 15.97 2.52
C LEU A 19 -17.81 14.90 3.17
N PRO A 20 -18.35 14.10 4.10
CA PRO A 20 -17.60 13.02 4.73
C PRO A 20 -17.22 11.97 3.68
N LEU A 21 -15.92 11.67 3.55
CA LEU A 21 -15.46 10.53 2.75
C LEU A 21 -16.05 9.22 3.29
N PRO A 22 -16.41 8.27 2.41
CA PRO A 22 -16.89 6.97 2.82
C PRO A 22 -15.77 6.18 3.51
N TYR A 23 -16.15 5.28 4.41
CA TYR A 23 -15.22 4.29 4.96
C TYR A 23 -14.90 3.22 3.91
N LEU A 24 -13.71 2.63 4.02
CA LEU A 24 -13.34 1.45 3.25
C LEU A 24 -14.35 0.32 3.48
N SER A 25 -15.12 -0.01 2.44
CA SER A 25 -16.30 -0.89 2.53
C SER A 25 -16.00 -2.37 2.28
N ARG A 26 -14.78 -2.71 1.83
CA ARG A 26 -14.37 -4.07 1.48
C ARG A 26 -12.97 -4.40 1.98
N PRO A 27 -12.65 -5.68 2.21
CA PRO A 27 -11.27 -6.10 2.45
C PRO A 27 -10.41 -5.85 1.20
N LEU A 28 -9.16 -5.46 1.43
CA LEU A 28 -8.15 -5.26 0.39
C LEU A 28 -7.21 -6.46 0.34
N GLY A 29 -6.65 -6.74 -0.83
CA GLY A 29 -5.70 -7.82 -1.08
C GLY A 29 -6.20 -8.87 -2.06
N VAL A 30 -5.39 -9.90 -2.25
CA VAL A 30 -5.65 -11.02 -3.18
C VAL A 30 -6.11 -12.27 -2.43
N SER A 31 -6.95 -13.09 -3.07
CA SER A 31 -7.50 -14.31 -2.47
C SER A 31 -6.46 -15.43 -2.35
N ALA A 32 -5.61 -15.58 -3.36
CA ALA A 32 -4.56 -16.59 -3.39
C ALA A 32 -3.36 -16.16 -2.56
N ARG A 33 -2.75 -17.11 -1.84
CA ARG A 33 -1.50 -16.87 -1.12
C ARG A 33 -0.40 -16.46 -2.11
N PRO A 34 0.32 -15.34 -1.87
CA PRO A 34 1.42 -14.92 -2.74
C PRO A 34 2.61 -15.88 -2.61
N THR A 35 3.39 -15.99 -3.69
CA THR A 35 4.61 -16.80 -3.77
C THR A 35 5.72 -15.98 -4.41
N SER A 36 6.96 -16.16 -3.95
CA SER A 36 8.16 -15.59 -4.58
C SER A 36 8.61 -16.35 -5.82
N GLU A 37 8.05 -17.55 -6.05
CA GLU A 37 8.33 -18.36 -7.22
C GLU A 37 7.99 -17.63 -8.52
N THR A 38 8.89 -17.76 -9.49
CA THR A 38 8.74 -17.14 -10.80
C THR A 38 7.63 -17.85 -11.55
N LYS A 39 6.38 -17.36 -11.43
CA LYS A 39 5.27 -17.87 -12.22
C LYS A 39 5.62 -17.83 -13.70
N THR A 40 5.40 -18.94 -14.38
CA THR A 40 5.51 -18.99 -15.84
C THR A 40 4.51 -18.03 -16.47
N TRP A 41 4.77 -17.63 -17.71
CA TRP A 41 3.91 -16.67 -18.41
C TRP A 41 2.44 -17.14 -18.48
N LEU A 42 2.22 -18.45 -18.63
CA LEU A 42 0.88 -19.08 -18.62
C LEU A 42 0.18 -18.94 -17.25
N GLU A 43 0.92 -19.11 -16.15
CA GLU A 43 0.40 -19.06 -14.78
C GLU A 43 0.17 -17.64 -14.26
N ARG A 44 0.82 -16.63 -14.87
CA ARG A 44 0.55 -15.21 -14.57
C ARG A 44 -0.76 -14.73 -15.16
N HIS A 45 -1.23 -15.37 -16.24
CA HIS A 45 -2.42 -14.96 -16.97
C HIS A 45 -3.39 -16.13 -17.22
N PRO A 46 -3.85 -16.86 -16.18
CA PRO A 46 -4.89 -17.88 -16.34
C PRO A 46 -6.17 -17.28 -16.96
N GLU A 47 -6.44 -16.00 -16.71
CA GLU A 47 -7.55 -15.23 -17.28
C GLU A 47 -7.47 -15.00 -18.81
N TRP A 48 -6.36 -15.34 -19.47
CA TRP A 48 -6.31 -15.32 -20.94
C TRP A 48 -7.04 -16.52 -21.53
N PHE A 49 -7.19 -17.60 -20.76
CA PHE A 49 -7.93 -18.79 -21.14
C PHE A 49 -9.41 -18.72 -20.72
N ASP A 50 -9.76 -17.81 -19.79
CA ASP A 50 -11.13 -17.57 -19.35
C ASP A 50 -11.69 -16.24 -19.89
N ARG A 51 -12.60 -16.36 -20.86
CA ARG A 51 -13.20 -15.24 -21.57
C ARG A 51 -13.98 -14.30 -20.65
N GLU A 52 -14.58 -14.80 -19.57
CA GLU A 52 -15.43 -14.00 -18.67
C GLU A 52 -14.60 -13.16 -17.70
N VAL A 53 -13.56 -13.74 -17.09
CA VAL A 53 -12.63 -13.00 -16.22
C VAL A 53 -11.96 -11.86 -17.00
N ARG A 54 -11.64 -12.10 -18.27
CA ARG A 54 -11.06 -11.09 -19.16
C ARG A 54 -12.02 -9.94 -19.47
N LEU A 55 -13.31 -10.24 -19.63
CA LEU A 55 -14.35 -9.23 -19.86
C LEU A 55 -14.56 -8.36 -18.63
N GLU A 56 -14.56 -8.95 -17.43
CA GLU A 56 -14.77 -8.21 -16.19
C GLU A 56 -13.56 -7.34 -15.84
N LYS A 57 -12.33 -7.87 -15.93
CA LYS A 57 -11.10 -7.04 -15.81
C LYS A 57 -11.08 -5.90 -16.84
N ARG A 58 -11.48 -6.17 -18.10
CA ARG A 58 -11.60 -5.11 -19.12
C ARG A 58 -12.63 -4.06 -18.74
N ARG A 59 -13.77 -4.41 -18.16
CA ARG A 59 -14.75 -3.42 -17.68
C ARG A 59 -14.19 -2.57 -16.55
N GLN A 60 -13.46 -3.16 -15.60
CA GLN A 60 -12.82 -2.41 -14.51
C GLN A 60 -11.73 -1.47 -15.05
N ILE A 61 -10.85 -1.96 -15.94
CA ILE A 61 -9.81 -1.13 -16.58
C ILE A 61 -10.43 -0.03 -17.44
N VAL A 62 -11.50 -0.31 -18.19
CA VAL A 62 -12.21 0.70 -19.00
C VAL A 62 -12.88 1.73 -18.11
N LYS A 63 -13.46 1.33 -16.97
CA LYS A 63 -14.04 2.22 -15.96
C LYS A 63 -12.99 3.12 -15.32
N GLU A 64 -11.81 2.57 -15.04
CA GLU A 64 -10.65 3.33 -14.56
C GLU A 64 -10.08 4.25 -15.66
N ALA A 65 -10.02 3.81 -16.92
CA ALA A 65 -9.58 4.64 -18.05
C ALA A 65 -10.60 5.76 -18.39
N THR A 66 -11.89 5.54 -18.11
CA THR A 66 -12.93 6.59 -18.23
C THR A 66 -12.92 7.58 -17.07
N ARG A 67 -12.38 7.21 -15.90
CA ARG A 67 -11.87 8.17 -14.91
C ARG A 67 -10.57 8.76 -15.45
N GLY A 68 -10.70 9.72 -16.37
CA GLY A 68 -9.55 10.28 -17.07
C GLY A 68 -8.49 10.90 -16.15
N TYR A 69 -7.27 11.02 -16.65
CA TYR A 69 -6.07 11.59 -16.01
C TYR A 69 -6.27 12.97 -15.33
N PHE A 70 -7.27 13.74 -15.76
CA PHE A 70 -7.62 15.04 -15.17
C PHE A 70 -8.44 14.90 -13.88
N HIS A 71 -9.12 13.78 -13.65
CA HIS A 71 -9.88 13.52 -12.43
C HIS A 71 -8.94 13.39 -11.22
N ASP A 72 -7.84 12.65 -11.34
CA ASP A 72 -6.81 12.47 -10.28
C ASP A 72 -6.26 13.82 -9.78
N PHE A 73 -5.99 14.75 -10.69
CA PHE A 73 -5.43 16.08 -10.35
C PHE A 73 -6.48 17.01 -9.72
N HIS A 74 -7.76 16.79 -10.02
CA HIS A 74 -8.87 17.46 -9.35
C HIS A 74 -9.16 16.85 -7.98
N GLU A 75 -9.04 15.52 -7.85
CA GLU A 75 -9.19 14.80 -6.59
C GLU A 75 -8.07 15.15 -5.60
N MET A 76 -6.85 15.42 -6.05
CA MET A 76 -5.77 15.89 -5.16
C MET A 76 -6.10 17.24 -4.47
N ARG A 77 -6.99 18.05 -5.06
CA ARG A 77 -7.42 19.33 -4.47
C ARG A 77 -8.49 19.17 -3.39
N SER A 78 -9.14 18.01 -3.30
CA SER A 78 -10.12 17.70 -2.27
C SER A 78 -9.61 16.59 -1.34
N HIS A 79 -9.77 16.75 -0.03
CA HIS A 79 -9.34 15.79 1.00
C HIS A 79 -7.86 15.37 0.89
N GLY A 80 -7.01 16.21 0.29
CA GLY A 80 -5.60 15.89 0.03
C GLY A 80 -5.39 14.67 -0.87
N GLY A 81 -6.36 14.33 -1.74
CA GLY A 81 -6.31 13.17 -2.62
C GLY A 81 -6.80 11.85 -2.00
N LYS A 82 -7.33 11.89 -0.78
CA LYS A 82 -7.93 10.74 -0.09
C LYS A 82 -9.29 10.39 -0.69
N THR A 83 -9.50 9.12 -1.04
CA THR A 83 -10.74 8.63 -1.65
C THR A 83 -11.62 7.85 -0.69
N TRP A 84 -11.05 7.33 0.39
CA TRP A 84 -11.74 6.57 1.44
C TRP A 84 -11.05 6.72 2.80
N ARG A 85 -11.82 6.55 3.87
CA ARG A 85 -11.31 6.56 5.25
C ARG A 85 -11.11 5.16 5.80
N SER A 86 -10.08 5.01 6.61
CA SER A 86 -9.73 3.76 7.26
C SER A 86 -10.80 3.39 8.28
N PRO A 87 -11.17 2.10 8.42
CA PRO A 87 -12.07 1.70 9.47
C PRO A 87 -11.39 1.81 10.84
N ASN A 88 -12.15 2.12 11.89
CA ASN A 88 -11.62 2.17 13.26
C ASN A 88 -11.34 0.76 13.84
N THR A 89 -11.78 -0.28 13.14
CA THR A 89 -11.68 -1.67 13.57
C THR A 89 -10.86 -2.51 12.59
N MET A 90 -10.17 -3.51 13.11
CA MET A 90 -9.43 -4.49 12.33
C MET A 90 -10.37 -5.40 11.51
N ILE A 91 -9.95 -5.72 10.29
CA ILE A 91 -10.59 -6.75 9.46
C ILE A 91 -10.45 -8.11 10.14
N ARG A 92 -11.57 -8.83 10.23
CA ARG A 92 -11.61 -10.18 10.78
C ARG A 92 -10.76 -11.14 9.94
N HIS A 93 -10.11 -12.09 10.60
CA HIS A 93 -9.20 -13.05 9.98
C HIS A 93 -9.84 -13.86 8.82
N ASP A 94 -11.11 -14.26 8.99
CA ASP A 94 -11.87 -15.03 8.00
C ASP A 94 -12.29 -14.22 6.76
N LYS A 95 -12.24 -12.88 6.85
CA LYS A 95 -12.58 -11.97 5.74
C LYS A 95 -11.36 -11.27 5.15
N ALA A 96 -10.22 -11.35 5.81
CA ALA A 96 -8.97 -10.74 5.36
C ALA A 96 -8.41 -11.46 4.14
N LEU A 97 -7.82 -10.70 3.23
CA LEU A 97 -7.17 -11.19 2.01
C LEU A 97 -5.65 -10.98 2.12
N PHE A 98 -4.87 -11.67 1.28
CA PHE A 98 -3.42 -11.60 1.32
C PHE A 98 -2.87 -10.30 0.74
N PHE A 99 -1.77 -9.82 1.31
CA PHE A 99 -0.97 -8.80 0.64
C PHE A 99 -0.29 -9.45 -0.59
N PRO A 100 -0.37 -8.88 -1.80
CA PRO A 100 0.22 -9.48 -2.99
C PRO A 100 1.75 -9.46 -2.95
N ASP A 101 2.39 -10.30 -3.76
CA ASP A 101 3.85 -10.23 -3.88
C ASP A 101 4.28 -8.98 -4.65
N VAL A 102 5.22 -8.25 -4.07
CA VAL A 102 5.92 -7.13 -4.68
C VAL A 102 7.41 -7.42 -4.64
N THR A 103 8.00 -7.58 -5.82
CA THR A 103 9.43 -7.77 -5.98
C THR A 103 10.13 -6.42 -6.02
N GLY A 104 11.23 -6.28 -5.27
CA GLY A 104 12.00 -5.04 -5.21
C GLY A 104 13.49 -5.27 -4.99
N THR A 105 14.28 -4.26 -5.29
CA THR A 105 15.69 -4.18 -4.92
C THR A 105 15.80 -3.67 -3.49
N CYS A 106 16.35 -4.48 -2.60
CA CYS A 106 16.56 -4.16 -1.19
C CYS A 106 17.58 -3.03 -1.02
N LEU A 107 17.28 -2.06 -0.13
CA LEU A 107 18.17 -0.93 0.09
C LEU A 107 19.49 -1.33 0.76
N ALA A 108 19.49 -2.33 1.65
CA ALA A 108 20.68 -2.76 2.41
C ALA A 108 21.79 -3.34 1.52
N ASP A 109 21.46 -4.24 0.60
CA ASP A 109 22.43 -5.09 -0.11
C ASP A 109 22.20 -5.13 -1.63
N ARG A 110 21.17 -4.44 -2.14
CA ARG A 110 20.73 -4.49 -3.55
C ARG A 110 20.26 -5.87 -4.02
N SER A 111 20.05 -6.81 -3.09
CA SER A 111 19.45 -8.11 -3.41
C SER A 111 18.00 -7.94 -3.89
N LYS A 112 17.52 -8.87 -4.71
CA LYS A 112 16.10 -8.97 -5.03
C LYS A 112 15.38 -9.65 -3.89
N LYS A 113 14.33 -9.01 -3.38
CA LYS A 113 13.47 -9.53 -2.31
C LYS A 113 12.00 -9.46 -2.72
N HIS A 114 11.23 -10.33 -2.11
CA HIS A 114 9.79 -10.53 -2.34
C HIS A 114 9.05 -10.28 -1.03
N THR A 115 7.96 -9.50 -1.08
CA THR A 115 7.10 -9.30 0.10
C THR A 115 6.45 -10.61 0.52
N ALA A 116 6.23 -11.55 -0.42
CA ALA A 116 5.75 -12.90 -0.12
C ALA A 116 6.65 -13.68 0.86
N ASP A 117 7.96 -13.38 0.90
CA ASP A 117 8.88 -14.02 1.84
C ASP A 117 9.08 -13.18 3.11
N MET A 118 9.00 -11.86 2.98
CA MET A 118 9.31 -10.92 4.08
C MET A 118 8.17 -10.79 5.10
N LEU A 119 6.91 -10.92 4.70
CA LEU A 119 5.76 -10.53 5.54
C LEU A 119 5.26 -11.66 6.46
N PHE A 120 5.47 -12.93 6.11
CA PHE A 120 4.97 -14.05 6.92
C PHE A 120 5.75 -14.18 8.24
N GLY A 121 5.03 -14.54 9.31
CA GLY A 121 5.60 -14.70 10.65
C GLY A 121 5.83 -13.40 11.41
N LYS A 122 5.54 -12.24 10.82
CA LYS A 122 5.71 -10.92 11.44
C LYS A 122 4.44 -10.09 11.36
N VAL A 123 4.20 -9.23 12.36
CA VAL A 123 3.23 -8.15 12.26
C VAL A 123 3.91 -7.00 11.53
N SER A 124 3.43 -6.68 10.33
CA SER A 124 4.14 -5.80 9.41
C SER A 124 3.29 -4.58 9.07
N VAL A 125 3.81 -3.39 9.29
CA VAL A 125 3.24 -2.18 8.66
C VAL A 125 3.91 -2.02 7.31
N VAL A 126 3.13 -2.03 6.23
CA VAL A 126 3.62 -1.88 4.86
C VAL A 126 3.25 -0.49 4.36
N ALA A 127 4.26 0.32 4.03
CA ALA A 127 4.10 1.66 3.47
C ALA A 127 4.43 1.65 1.97
N MET A 128 3.42 1.86 1.13
CA MET A 128 3.57 2.01 -0.32
C MET A 128 3.81 3.48 -0.66
N LEU A 129 4.98 3.75 -1.25
CA LEU A 129 5.47 5.09 -1.59
C LEU A 129 5.59 5.22 -3.11
N THR A 130 5.07 6.29 -3.69
CA THR A 130 5.22 6.62 -5.13
C THR A 130 5.95 7.95 -5.36
N SER A 131 5.98 8.81 -4.34
CA SER A 131 6.55 10.17 -4.37
C SER A 131 6.98 10.63 -2.98
N LYS A 132 7.66 11.80 -2.88
CA LYS A 132 8.00 12.38 -1.58
C LYS A 132 6.75 12.71 -0.74
N VAL A 133 5.68 13.18 -1.38
CA VAL A 133 4.41 13.46 -0.70
C VAL A 133 3.80 12.18 -0.12
N SER A 134 3.87 11.07 -0.85
CA SER A 134 3.40 9.77 -0.35
C SER A 134 4.22 9.24 0.84
N GLU A 135 5.48 9.66 0.97
CA GLU A 135 6.31 9.34 2.14
C GLU A 135 5.77 10.02 3.39
N GLU A 136 5.39 11.30 3.30
CA GLU A 136 4.78 12.03 4.42
C GLU A 136 3.37 11.48 4.75
N HIS A 137 2.58 11.14 3.72
CA HIS A 137 1.29 10.46 3.86
C HIS A 137 1.42 9.20 4.73
N THR A 138 2.27 8.27 4.31
CA THR A 138 2.45 7.01 5.05
C THR A 138 3.09 7.22 6.42
N ARG A 139 4.06 8.14 6.55
CA ARG A 139 4.68 8.50 7.83
C ARG A 139 3.66 8.97 8.85
N SER A 140 2.67 9.77 8.43
CA SER A 140 1.60 10.24 9.33
C SER A 140 0.78 9.09 9.94
N PHE A 141 0.72 7.92 9.30
CA PHE A 141 0.14 6.71 9.87
C PHE A 141 1.12 5.96 10.76
N TYR A 142 2.27 5.54 10.20
CA TYR A 142 3.11 4.52 10.84
C TYR A 142 4.03 5.07 11.93
N GLN A 143 4.35 6.37 11.96
CA GLN A 143 5.42 6.90 12.83
C GLN A 143 5.16 6.56 14.31
N ALA A 144 3.97 6.88 14.83
CA ALA A 144 3.62 6.59 16.22
C ALA A 144 3.55 5.07 16.53
N THR A 145 3.25 4.24 15.52
CA THR A 145 3.28 2.77 15.65
C THR A 145 4.72 2.26 15.70
N LEU A 146 5.60 2.80 14.85
CA LEU A 146 7.03 2.50 14.83
C LEU A 146 7.70 2.93 16.12
N ASP A 147 7.39 4.11 16.65
CA ASP A 147 7.96 4.60 17.91
C ASP A 147 7.58 3.69 19.09
N ARG A 148 6.37 3.13 19.05
CA ARG A 148 5.86 2.26 20.13
C ARG A 148 6.33 0.81 20.03
N PHE A 149 6.41 0.25 18.82
CA PHE A 149 6.65 -1.19 18.61
C PHE A 149 7.94 -1.50 17.85
N GLY A 150 8.72 -0.50 17.43
CA GLY A 150 9.90 -0.66 16.58
C GLY A 150 10.99 -1.55 17.16
N GLU A 151 11.05 -1.70 18.47
CA GLU A 151 12.01 -2.58 19.17
C GLU A 151 11.42 -3.98 19.45
N ASN A 152 10.16 -4.24 19.11
CA ASN A 152 9.56 -5.56 19.26
C ASN A 152 10.05 -6.49 18.13
N PRO A 153 10.63 -7.67 18.45
CA PRO A 153 11.21 -8.55 17.42
C PRO A 153 10.18 -9.10 16.44
N ASN A 154 8.90 -9.13 16.79
CA ASN A 154 7.82 -9.62 15.93
C ASN A 154 7.16 -8.52 15.10
N PHE A 155 7.54 -7.27 15.31
CA PHE A 155 7.07 -6.12 14.53
C PHE A 155 8.10 -5.76 13.45
N GLN A 156 7.62 -5.28 12.30
CA GLN A 156 8.47 -4.64 11.30
C GLN A 156 7.72 -3.55 10.53
N LEU A 157 8.49 -2.57 10.04
CA LEU A 157 8.06 -1.62 9.02
C LEU A 157 8.69 -2.01 7.69
N VAL A 158 7.87 -2.27 6.67
CA VAL A 158 8.30 -2.56 5.30
C VAL A 158 7.92 -1.37 4.42
N GLN A 159 8.91 -0.74 3.79
CA GLN A 159 8.68 0.41 2.91
C GLN A 159 8.91 -0.01 1.46
N ILE A 160 7.93 0.23 0.61
CA ILE A 160 7.98 -0.14 -0.80
C ILE A 160 7.91 1.15 -1.61
N ASN A 161 9.07 1.58 -2.11
CA ASN A 161 9.18 2.68 -3.04
C ASN A 161 8.91 2.18 -4.46
N LEU A 162 7.69 2.39 -4.91
CA LEU A 162 7.15 1.97 -6.20
C LEU A 162 7.44 3.02 -7.28
N GLN A 163 8.34 2.68 -8.19
CA GLN A 163 8.72 3.47 -9.35
C GLN A 163 8.28 2.74 -10.62
N GLU A 164 6.99 2.84 -10.96
CA GLU A 164 6.40 2.13 -12.12
C GLU A 164 7.03 2.57 -13.46
N ASN A 165 7.63 3.75 -13.51
CA ASN A 165 8.39 4.19 -14.67
C ASN A 165 9.74 3.48 -14.76
N LYS A 166 10.10 3.05 -15.97
CA LYS A 166 11.42 2.45 -16.23
C LYS A 166 12.52 3.47 -15.97
N LEU A 167 13.28 3.27 -14.91
CA LEU A 167 14.49 4.03 -14.59
C LEU A 167 15.71 3.33 -15.18
N LYS A 168 16.66 4.13 -15.69
CA LYS A 168 17.97 3.62 -16.11
C LYS A 168 18.77 3.14 -14.89
N ALA A 169 19.63 2.15 -15.08
CA ALA A 169 20.40 1.53 -13.98
C ALA A 169 21.21 2.54 -13.15
N TYR A 170 21.83 3.54 -13.78
CA TYR A 170 22.58 4.56 -13.04
C TYR A 170 21.69 5.43 -12.15
N LEU A 171 20.44 5.73 -12.55
CA LEU A 171 19.49 6.47 -11.73
C LEU A 171 19.10 5.66 -10.49
N ILE A 172 18.89 4.35 -10.66
CA ILE A 172 18.62 3.43 -9.55
C ILE A 172 19.78 3.46 -8.55
N THR A 173 21.03 3.42 -9.02
CA THR A 173 22.21 3.50 -8.16
C THR A 173 22.28 4.84 -7.39
N LEU A 174 22.03 5.96 -8.06
CA LEU A 174 22.00 7.29 -7.42
C LEU A 174 20.89 7.39 -6.37
N PHE A 175 19.69 6.90 -6.68
CA PHE A 175 18.57 6.86 -5.73
C PHE A 175 18.90 6.02 -4.51
N ILE A 176 19.47 4.82 -4.69
CA ILE A 176 19.88 3.96 -3.57
C ILE A 176 20.88 4.68 -2.66
N SER A 177 21.90 5.33 -3.23
CA SER A 177 22.90 6.06 -2.44
C SER A 177 22.28 7.22 -1.66
N SER A 178 21.39 7.99 -2.28
CA SER A 178 20.67 9.10 -1.62
C SER A 178 19.73 8.60 -0.52
N LEU A 179 18.99 7.51 -0.78
CA LEU A 179 18.08 6.90 0.19
C LEU A 179 18.82 6.35 1.40
N ARG A 180 19.99 5.73 1.23
CA ARG A 180 20.80 5.24 2.36
C ARG A 180 21.26 6.37 3.30
N ALA A 181 21.45 7.58 2.78
CA ALA A 181 21.80 8.75 3.60
C ALA A 181 20.61 9.32 4.38
N GLN A 182 19.37 9.09 3.90
CA GLN A 182 18.15 9.65 4.50
C GLN A 182 17.43 8.67 5.42
N ILE A 183 17.46 7.38 5.09
CA ILE A 183 16.75 6.34 5.82
C ILE A 183 17.68 5.76 6.90
N PRO A 184 17.20 5.58 8.14
CA PRO A 184 17.97 4.91 9.19
C PRO A 184 18.43 3.51 8.77
N GLU A 185 19.67 3.15 9.11
CA GLU A 185 20.29 1.87 8.70
C GLU A 185 19.46 0.65 9.10
N LYS A 186 18.81 0.69 10.28
CA LYS A 186 17.93 -0.39 10.76
C LYS A 186 16.74 -0.70 9.85
N LEU A 187 16.33 0.25 9.00
CA LEU A 187 15.22 0.10 8.05
C LEU A 187 15.69 -0.30 6.65
N HIS A 188 17.01 -0.33 6.37
CA HIS A 188 17.50 -0.63 5.03
C HIS A 188 17.15 -2.06 4.57
N ALA A 189 17.09 -3.00 5.51
CA ALA A 189 16.78 -4.40 5.21
C ALA A 189 15.33 -4.63 4.77
N THR A 190 14.42 -3.72 5.14
CA THR A 190 12.98 -3.77 4.88
C THR A 190 12.49 -2.64 3.95
N TYR A 191 13.42 -1.88 3.37
CA TYR A 191 13.13 -0.88 2.34
C TYR A 191 13.39 -1.46 0.95
N LEU A 192 12.36 -1.50 0.11
CA LEU A 192 12.39 -2.03 -1.25
C LEU A 192 12.18 -0.91 -2.28
N LEU A 193 13.03 -0.87 -3.30
CA LEU A 193 12.80 -0.11 -4.52
C LEU A 193 12.23 -1.04 -5.59
N SER A 194 10.96 -0.89 -5.93
CA SER A 194 10.26 -1.74 -6.89
C SER A 194 9.92 -0.98 -8.17
N GLN A 195 10.08 -1.65 -9.32
CA GLN A 195 9.61 -1.17 -10.63
C GLN A 195 8.48 -2.05 -11.16
N GLN A 196 7.88 -2.88 -10.30
CA GLN A 196 6.78 -3.76 -10.66
C GLN A 196 5.56 -2.93 -11.03
N SER A 197 4.86 -3.31 -12.10
CA SER A 197 3.55 -2.72 -12.39
C SER A 197 2.52 -3.26 -11.43
N MET A 198 1.70 -2.38 -10.84
CA MET A 198 0.64 -2.78 -9.92
C MET A 198 -0.72 -2.91 -10.62
N ASN A 199 -0.79 -2.83 -11.95
CA ASN A 199 -2.05 -2.76 -12.68
C ASN A 199 -3.01 -3.93 -12.38
N ASP A 200 -2.49 -5.15 -12.28
CA ASP A 200 -3.32 -6.34 -12.03
C ASP A 200 -3.90 -6.41 -10.60
N VAL A 201 -3.29 -5.72 -9.65
CA VAL A 201 -3.66 -5.72 -8.22
C VAL A 201 -4.04 -4.33 -7.70
N ARG A 202 -4.12 -3.33 -8.58
CA ARG A 202 -4.38 -1.91 -8.26
C ARG A 202 -5.73 -1.77 -7.58
N TYR A 203 -6.75 -2.36 -8.20
CA TYR A 203 -8.08 -2.44 -7.62
C TYR A 203 -8.05 -3.21 -6.31
N ASP A 204 -7.45 -4.41 -6.27
CA ASP A 204 -7.45 -5.26 -5.07
C ASP A 204 -6.84 -4.57 -3.85
N LEU A 205 -5.81 -3.75 -4.04
CA LEU A 205 -5.15 -2.95 -3.00
C LEU A 205 -5.79 -1.58 -2.75
N GLY A 206 -6.80 -1.16 -3.54
CA GLY A 206 -7.44 0.15 -3.36
C GLY A 206 -6.54 1.33 -3.72
N LEU A 207 -5.62 1.13 -4.67
CA LEU A 207 -4.66 2.11 -5.15
C LEU A 207 -5.31 3.08 -6.16
N ASP A 208 -6.41 3.72 -5.73
CA ASP A 208 -7.26 4.58 -6.55
C ASP A 208 -6.51 5.81 -7.09
N ASN A 209 -5.64 6.41 -6.27
CA ASN A 209 -4.91 7.62 -6.59
C ASN A 209 -3.40 7.36 -6.57
N LYS A 210 -2.76 7.39 -7.74
CA LYS A 210 -1.31 7.14 -7.91
C LYS A 210 -0.40 8.15 -7.19
N HIS A 211 -0.93 9.30 -6.78
CA HIS A 211 -0.16 10.38 -6.18
C HIS A 211 -0.15 10.37 -4.64
N VAL A 212 -0.94 9.50 -4.00
CA VAL A 212 -0.98 9.39 -2.53
C VAL A 212 -0.21 8.17 -2.02
N GLY A 213 0.05 8.15 -0.72
CA GLY A 213 0.67 7.02 -0.05
C GLY A 213 -0.38 6.10 0.53
N TYR A 214 -0.05 4.82 0.64
CA TYR A 214 -0.94 3.81 1.22
C TYR A 214 -0.22 3.05 2.32
N THR A 215 -0.90 2.82 3.43
CA THR A 215 -0.38 2.09 4.59
C THR A 215 -1.25 0.88 4.85
N TYR A 216 -0.65 -0.28 5.02
CA TYR A 216 -1.35 -1.53 5.33
C TYR A 216 -0.79 -2.12 6.62
N LEU A 217 -1.66 -2.64 7.48
CA LEU A 217 -1.25 -3.53 8.55
C LEU A 217 -1.44 -4.96 8.07
N VAL A 218 -0.35 -5.72 8.01
CA VAL A 218 -0.34 -7.12 7.58
C VAL A 218 -0.05 -8.00 8.79
N GLY A 219 -0.88 -9.02 8.99
CA GLY A 219 -0.71 -10.00 10.06
C GLY A 219 0.40 -11.02 9.75
N PRO A 220 0.79 -11.84 10.73
CA PRO A 220 1.82 -12.88 10.56
C PRO A 220 1.40 -13.99 9.56
N ASP A 221 0.11 -14.06 9.24
CA ASP A 221 -0.49 -14.89 8.21
C ASP A 221 -0.36 -14.31 6.79
N GLY A 222 0.27 -13.14 6.63
CA GLY A 222 0.43 -12.45 5.34
C GLY A 222 -0.85 -11.75 4.86
N LYS A 223 -1.89 -11.65 5.70
CA LYS A 223 -3.17 -11.03 5.34
C LYS A 223 -3.25 -9.58 5.77
N ILE A 224 -3.90 -8.75 4.96
CA ILE A 224 -4.17 -7.34 5.26
C ILE A 224 -5.28 -7.28 6.31
N ARG A 225 -4.94 -6.73 7.49
CA ARG A 225 -5.82 -6.61 8.66
C ARG A 225 -6.36 -5.21 8.84
N TRP A 226 -5.73 -4.22 8.22
CA TRP A 226 -6.16 -2.83 8.24
C TRP A 226 -5.46 -2.07 7.11
N ALA A 227 -6.05 -0.98 6.62
CA ALA A 227 -5.44 -0.15 5.59
C ALA A 227 -5.85 1.32 5.75
N GLY A 228 -4.97 2.22 5.30
CA GLY A 228 -5.15 3.66 5.24
C GLY A 228 -4.52 4.28 3.99
N SER A 229 -4.99 5.46 3.60
CA SER A 229 -4.52 6.19 2.42
C SER A 229 -4.34 7.69 2.70
N ALA A 230 -3.48 8.35 1.92
CA ALA A 230 -3.16 9.77 2.03
C ALA A 230 -2.68 10.18 3.43
N PHE A 231 -3.06 11.37 3.94
CA PHE A 231 -2.74 11.75 5.31
C PHE A 231 -3.66 11.07 6.32
N ALA A 232 -3.07 10.61 7.42
CA ALA A 232 -3.77 10.03 8.54
C ALA A 232 -4.60 11.09 9.27
N GLU A 233 -5.87 10.77 9.50
CA GLU A 233 -6.64 11.43 10.54
C GLU A 233 -6.17 10.91 11.92
N PRO A 234 -6.30 11.72 12.99
CA PRO A 234 -5.84 11.32 14.33
C PRO A 234 -6.42 9.98 14.80
N ASP A 235 -7.69 9.69 14.47
CA ASP A 235 -8.34 8.42 14.80
C ASP A 235 -7.75 7.24 14.04
N GLU A 236 -7.32 7.42 12.79
CA GLU A 236 -6.77 6.34 11.99
C GLU A 236 -5.36 5.94 12.47
N SER A 237 -4.54 6.92 12.85
CA SER A 237 -3.23 6.64 13.47
C SER A 237 -3.41 5.88 14.80
N ARG A 238 -4.37 6.29 15.64
CA ARG A 238 -4.73 5.55 16.87
C ARG A 238 -5.24 4.14 16.57
N ALA A 239 -6.08 3.98 15.56
CA ALA A 239 -6.61 2.69 15.15
C ALA A 239 -5.48 1.74 14.69
N LEU A 240 -4.51 2.23 13.92
CA LEU A 240 -3.34 1.46 13.51
C LEU A 240 -2.53 0.96 14.70
N ILE A 241 -2.26 1.83 15.68
CA ILE A 241 -1.54 1.47 16.92
C ILE A 241 -2.30 0.36 17.66
N ALA A 242 -3.61 0.55 17.88
CA ALA A 242 -4.45 -0.41 18.59
C ALA A 242 -4.53 -1.76 17.86
N CYS A 243 -4.71 -1.75 16.54
CA CYS A 243 -4.74 -2.96 15.73
C CYS A 243 -3.39 -3.69 15.76
N THR A 244 -2.28 -2.96 15.71
CA THR A 244 -0.93 -3.53 15.79
C THR A 244 -0.70 -4.22 17.14
N ALA A 245 -1.09 -3.57 18.25
CA ALA A 245 -1.01 -4.15 19.59
C ALA A 245 -1.74 -5.50 19.67
N VAL A 246 -3.00 -5.54 19.20
CA VAL A 246 -3.83 -6.76 19.20
C VAL A 246 -3.19 -7.90 18.40
N LEU A 247 -2.55 -7.61 17.27
CA LEU A 247 -1.87 -8.64 16.48
C LEU A 247 -0.60 -9.16 17.17
N LEU A 248 0.18 -8.27 17.78
CA LEU A 248 1.39 -8.65 18.51
C LEU A 248 1.04 -9.49 19.74
N ASP A 249 0.00 -9.12 20.49
CA ASP A 249 -0.47 -9.88 21.66
C ASP A 249 -0.96 -11.28 21.26
N ARG A 250 -1.73 -11.39 20.17
CA ARG A 250 -2.18 -12.68 19.63
C ARG A 250 -1.01 -13.57 19.20
N LEU A 251 0.02 -12.98 18.59
CA LEU A 251 1.20 -13.73 18.17
C LEU A 251 2.03 -14.19 19.37
N ALA A 252 2.16 -13.38 20.42
CA ALA A 252 2.85 -13.74 21.64
C ALA A 252 2.11 -14.81 22.46
N GLY A 253 0.77 -14.74 22.49
CA GLY A 253 -0.10 -15.71 23.17
C GLY A 253 -0.27 -17.05 22.44
N GLY A 254 0.05 -17.10 21.13
CA GLY A 254 -0.09 -18.28 20.28
C GLY A 254 1.11 -19.24 20.27
N ARG A 255 1.84 -19.41 21.39
CA ARG A 255 2.97 -20.36 21.44
C ARG A 255 2.52 -21.77 20.99
N PRO A 256 3.32 -22.49 20.19
CA PRO A 256 3.00 -23.85 19.79
C PRO A 256 2.98 -24.75 21.03
N ASN A 257 1.96 -25.60 21.14
CA ASN A 257 1.98 -26.71 22.09
C ASN A 257 3.22 -27.56 21.79
N THR A 258 4.17 -27.57 22.73
CA THR A 258 5.22 -28.58 22.79
C THR A 258 4.57 -29.90 23.18
N THR A 259 4.48 -30.83 22.24
CA THR A 259 4.44 -32.28 22.49
C THR A 259 4.97 -33.01 21.27
#